data_AF-A0A6P2A0T0-F1
#
_entry.id   AF-A0A6P2A0T0-F1
#
_cell.length_a   1.000
_cell.length_b   1.000
_cell.length_c   1.000
_cell.angle_alpha   90.00
_cell.angle_beta   90.00
_cell.angle_gamma   90.00
#
_symmetry.space_group_name_H-M   'P 1'
#
loop_
_entity.id
_entity.type
_entity.pdbx_description
1 polymer ?
#
loop_
_entity_poly.entity_id
_entity_poly.type
_entity_poly.pdbx_seq_one_letter_code
_entity_poly.pdbx_strand_id
1 'polypeptide(L)'
;MPPNNIVEGPKVASWNCPSCREAVPRLLPNGQRNRVRLHDADMLLPAAEIGAAAARIPGPRASEVCFACAQAYRELLGTLIRPPGEEGDARGGPGLNDTGIVGALLPIAGRGTQVLVFHVIAGALSNTEIEDLRQLHADRLTYPGTRGAVAPLLWSLYDEHLAQLHATAPPGEPDPHA
;
A
#
# COMPACT_ATOMS: atom_id res chain seq x y z
N MET A 1 -15.72 26.61 32.15
CA MET A 1 -16.47 25.75 31.22
C MET A 1 -16.11 26.18 29.81
N PRO A 2 -15.60 25.31 28.93
CA PRO A 2 -15.44 25.67 27.53
C PRO A 2 -16.84 25.90 26.92
N PRO A 3 -17.00 26.86 25.99
CA PRO A 3 -18.30 27.21 25.44
C PRO A 3 -18.87 26.05 24.62
N ASN A 4 -20.12 25.70 24.92
CA ASN A 4 -20.91 24.60 24.36
C ASN A 4 -21.47 24.91 22.95
N ASN A 5 -20.78 25.76 22.17
CA ASN A 5 -21.27 26.29 20.89
C ASN A 5 -20.78 25.45 19.71
N ILE A 6 -20.79 24.13 19.84
CA ILE A 6 -20.62 23.25 18.68
C ILE A 6 -21.98 23.15 18.01
N VAL A 7 -22.17 23.90 16.92
CA VAL A 7 -23.26 23.62 15.99
C VAL A 7 -22.92 22.28 15.33
N GLU A 8 -23.63 21.22 15.69
CA GLU A 8 -23.53 19.94 14.97
C GLU A 8 -23.87 20.24 13.49
N GLY A 9 -22.85 20.16 12.63
CA GLY A 9 -23.03 20.29 11.20
C GLY A 9 -23.97 19.21 10.65
N PRO A 10 -24.49 19.37 9.42
CA PRO A 10 -25.33 18.35 8.81
C PRO A 10 -24.63 16.99 8.88
N LYS A 11 -25.31 15.98 9.43
CA LYS A 11 -24.78 14.62 9.54
C LYS A 11 -24.44 14.11 8.15
N VAL A 12 -23.17 14.19 7.76
CA VAL A 12 -22.70 13.64 6.50
C VAL A 12 -22.87 12.14 6.63
N ALA A 13 -23.79 11.58 5.84
CA ALA A 13 -24.05 10.14 5.85
C ALA A 13 -22.71 9.38 5.72
N SER A 14 -22.51 8.38 6.57
CA SER A 14 -21.29 7.58 6.59
C SER A 14 -21.44 6.29 5.77
N TRP A 15 -20.32 5.62 5.56
CA TRP A 15 -20.25 4.26 5.05
C TRP A 15 -19.02 3.56 5.64
N ASN A 16 -19.02 2.23 5.69
CA ASN A 16 -17.89 1.47 6.22
C ASN A 16 -16.94 1.11 5.07
N CYS A 17 -15.69 1.58 5.15
CA CYS A 17 -14.68 1.26 4.15
C CYS A 17 -14.29 -0.23 4.25
N PRO A 18 -14.30 -1.01 3.15
CA PRO A 18 -13.98 -2.43 3.20
C PRO A 18 -12.51 -2.72 3.50
N SER A 19 -11.62 -1.74 3.33
CA SER A 19 -10.19 -1.85 3.64
C SER A 19 -9.90 -1.60 5.13
N CYS A 20 -10.09 -0.37 5.63
CA CYS A 20 -9.81 -0.07 7.05
C CYS A 20 -10.88 -0.58 8.02
N ARG A 21 -12.08 -0.87 7.52
CA ARG A 21 -13.29 -1.28 8.27
C ARG A 21 -13.90 -0.18 9.15
N GLU A 22 -13.38 1.03 9.07
CA GLU A 22 -13.88 2.18 9.83
C GLU A 22 -15.08 2.85 9.15
N ALA A 23 -15.94 3.47 9.95
CA ALA A 23 -17.03 4.31 9.47
C ALA A 23 -16.46 5.66 9.00
N VAL A 24 -16.51 5.91 7.70
CA VAL A 24 -15.96 7.12 7.07
C VAL A 24 -17.07 7.99 6.47
N PRO A 25 -16.88 9.32 6.38
CA PRO A 25 -17.87 10.18 5.74
C PRO A 25 -18.00 9.83 4.25
N ARG A 26 -19.20 9.95 3.66
CA ARG A 26 -19.39 9.73 2.21
C ARG A 26 -18.80 10.82 1.34
N LEU A 27 -18.66 12.02 1.87
CA LEU A 27 -18.09 13.18 1.18
C LEU A 27 -16.83 13.64 1.92
N LEU A 28 -15.84 14.07 1.15
CA LEU A 28 -14.66 14.78 1.63
C LEU A 28 -15.02 16.25 1.95
N PRO A 29 -14.18 17.00 2.69
CA PRO A 29 -14.45 18.41 3.00
C PRO A 29 -14.63 19.30 1.77
N ASN A 30 -14.05 18.93 0.63
CA ASN A 30 -14.19 19.63 -0.65
C ASN A 30 -15.47 19.24 -1.44
N GLY A 31 -16.37 18.44 -0.85
CA GLY A 31 -17.60 17.98 -1.48
C GLY A 31 -17.46 16.79 -2.44
N GLN A 32 -16.24 16.30 -2.69
CA GLN A 32 -16.01 15.12 -3.53
C GLN A 32 -16.42 13.82 -2.79
N ARG A 33 -16.69 12.75 -3.54
CA ARG A 33 -16.99 11.45 -2.95
C ARG A 33 -15.76 10.87 -2.26
N ASN A 34 -15.91 10.44 -1.02
CA ASN A 34 -14.89 9.66 -0.31
C ASN A 34 -15.00 8.17 -0.68
N ARG A 35 -14.95 7.90 -1.98
CA ARG A 35 -14.95 6.56 -2.59
C ARG A 35 -14.07 6.62 -3.82
N VAL A 36 -12.98 5.87 -3.77
CA VAL A 36 -12.03 5.75 -4.86
C VAL A 36 -12.19 4.34 -5.43
N ARG A 37 -12.43 4.26 -6.74
CA ARG A 37 -12.44 3.00 -7.46
C ARG A 37 -11.00 2.47 -7.54
N LEU A 38 -10.83 1.20 -7.23
CA LEU A 38 -9.54 0.52 -7.35
C LEU A 38 -9.41 -0.11 -8.72
N HIS A 39 -8.28 0.14 -9.37
CA HIS A 39 -7.84 -0.60 -10.54
C HIS A 39 -6.81 -1.64 -10.13
N ASP A 40 -6.63 -2.68 -10.96
CA ASP A 40 -5.67 -3.74 -10.66
C ASP A 40 -4.24 -3.20 -10.45
N ALA A 41 -3.86 -2.17 -11.20
CA ALA A 41 -2.57 -1.49 -11.05
C ALA A 41 -2.38 -0.77 -9.70
N ASP A 42 -3.48 -0.44 -9.00
CA ASP A 42 -3.43 0.14 -7.64
C ASP A 42 -3.31 -0.95 -6.55
N MET A 43 -3.43 -2.22 -6.93
CA MET A 43 -3.54 -3.35 -6.01
C MET A 43 -2.49 -4.43 -6.26
N LEU A 44 -1.88 -4.50 -7.44
CA LEU A 44 -1.00 -5.59 -7.87
C LEU A 44 0.18 -5.03 -8.65
N LEU A 45 1.39 -5.45 -8.30
CA LEU A 45 2.54 -5.27 -9.17
C LEU A 45 2.41 -6.14 -10.43
N PRO A 46 2.97 -5.71 -11.58
CA PRO A 46 2.79 -6.37 -12.88
C PRO A 46 3.68 -7.63 -13.03
N ALA A 47 3.56 -8.61 -12.12
CA ALA A 47 4.22 -9.91 -12.22
C ALA A 47 3.20 -11.06 -12.22
N ALA A 48 3.43 -12.08 -13.06
CA ALA A 48 2.51 -13.20 -13.24
C ALA A 48 2.32 -14.01 -11.96
N GLU A 49 3.39 -14.21 -11.20
CA GLU A 49 3.40 -14.92 -9.91
C GLU A 49 2.57 -14.19 -8.86
N ILE A 50 2.60 -12.85 -8.88
CA ILE A 50 1.81 -11.99 -8.00
C ILE A 50 0.33 -12.12 -8.33
N GLY A 51 -0.02 -12.00 -9.61
CA GLY A 51 -1.41 -12.19 -10.07
C GLY A 51 -1.94 -13.59 -9.73
N ALA A 52 -1.13 -14.63 -9.94
CA ALA A 52 -1.48 -16.00 -9.61
C ALA A 52 -1.67 -16.21 -8.09
N ALA A 53 -0.83 -15.61 -7.26
CA ALA A 53 -0.97 -15.67 -5.80
C ALA A 53 -2.21 -14.91 -5.32
N ALA A 54 -2.45 -13.71 -5.85
CA ALA A 54 -3.63 -12.93 -5.54
C ALA A 54 -4.92 -13.69 -5.88
N ALA A 55 -4.98 -14.36 -7.04
CA ALA A 55 -6.13 -15.14 -7.47
C ALA A 55 -6.47 -16.31 -6.54
N ARG A 56 -5.50 -16.86 -5.80
CA ARG A 56 -5.72 -17.94 -4.81
C ARG A 56 -6.35 -17.46 -3.51
N ILE A 57 -6.33 -16.15 -3.24
CA ILE A 57 -6.90 -15.59 -2.01
C ILE A 57 -8.43 -15.58 -2.11
N PRO A 58 -9.16 -16.23 -1.18
CA PRO A 58 -10.61 -16.35 -1.26
C PRO A 58 -11.34 -15.09 -0.78
N GLY A 59 -12.45 -14.77 -1.45
CA GLY A 59 -13.40 -13.74 -1.02
C GLY A 59 -13.66 -12.68 -2.09
N PRO A 60 -14.84 -12.02 -2.05
CA PRO A 60 -15.17 -10.97 -2.99
C PRO A 60 -14.27 -9.75 -2.77
N ARG A 61 -13.61 -9.29 -3.84
CA ARG A 61 -12.82 -8.06 -3.81
C ARG A 61 -13.75 -6.86 -3.75
N ALA A 62 -13.43 -5.92 -2.87
CA ALA A 62 -14.04 -4.62 -2.94
C ALA A 62 -13.48 -3.84 -4.13
N SER A 63 -14.36 -3.25 -4.93
CA SER A 63 -13.98 -2.40 -6.07
C SER A 63 -13.77 -0.94 -5.69
N GLU A 64 -14.11 -0.55 -4.46
CA GLU A 64 -13.97 0.82 -3.96
C GLU A 64 -13.48 0.83 -2.51
N VAL A 65 -12.64 1.81 -2.18
CA VAL A 65 -12.16 2.09 -0.82
C VAL A 65 -12.28 3.58 -0.50
N CYS A 66 -12.06 3.98 0.75
CA CYS A 66 -11.99 5.40 1.10
C CYS A 66 -10.72 6.04 0.55
N PHE A 67 -10.73 7.37 0.40
CA PHE A 67 -9.61 8.13 -0.15
C PHE A 67 -8.31 7.91 0.61
N ALA A 68 -8.36 7.85 1.95
CA ALA A 68 -7.18 7.60 2.78
C ALA A 68 -6.56 6.21 2.53
N CYS A 69 -7.40 5.16 2.37
CA CYS A 69 -6.90 3.83 2.04
C CYS A 69 -6.30 3.79 0.63
N ALA A 70 -6.89 4.50 -0.34
CA ALA A 70 -6.34 4.59 -1.69
C ALA A 70 -4.95 5.27 -1.70
N GLN A 71 -4.74 6.33 -0.92
CA GLN A 71 -3.41 6.95 -0.79
C GLN A 71 -2.41 6.00 -0.15
N ALA A 72 -2.79 5.36 0.97
CA ALA A 72 -1.93 4.38 1.64
C ALA A 72 -1.56 3.21 0.72
N TYR A 73 -2.45 2.78 -0.17
CA TYR A 73 -2.14 1.72 -1.13
C TYR A 73 -1.08 2.14 -2.14
N ARG A 74 -1.13 3.38 -2.64
CA ARG A 74 -0.12 3.91 -3.58
C ARG A 74 1.26 4.02 -2.95
N GLU A 75 1.32 4.27 -1.65
CA GLU A 75 2.59 4.32 -0.90
C GLU A 75 3.09 2.92 -0.52
N LEU A 76 2.19 1.96 -0.30
CA LEU A 76 2.54 0.65 0.22
C LEU A 76 2.83 -0.38 -0.88
N LEU A 77 2.12 -0.32 -2.01
CA LEU A 77 2.38 -1.22 -3.14
C LEU A 77 3.81 -1.03 -3.64
N GLY A 78 4.52 -2.12 -3.94
CA GLY A 78 5.89 -2.04 -4.40
C GLY A 78 6.93 -1.70 -3.33
N THR A 79 6.52 -1.33 -2.12
CA THR A 79 7.47 -1.01 -1.05
C THR A 79 8.22 -2.26 -0.60
N LEU A 80 9.53 -2.10 -0.41
CA LEU A 80 10.40 -3.15 0.09
C LEU A 80 10.20 -3.31 1.60
N ILE A 81 10.34 -4.53 2.08
CA ILE A 81 10.09 -4.87 3.48
C ILE A 81 11.20 -5.76 4.03
N ARG A 82 11.74 -5.40 5.20
CA ARG A 82 12.70 -6.23 5.93
C ARG A 82 12.01 -7.43 6.59
N PRO A 83 12.75 -8.54 6.80
CA PRO A 83 12.25 -9.68 7.55
C PRO A 83 11.85 -9.29 8.98
N PRO A 84 10.95 -10.04 9.61
CA PRO A 84 10.65 -9.86 11.03
C PRO A 84 11.88 -10.19 11.89
N GLY A 85 12.10 -9.41 12.96
CA GLY A 85 13.16 -9.65 13.95
C GLY A 85 14.51 -9.01 13.63
N GLU A 86 14.64 -8.37 12.48
CA GLU A 86 15.81 -7.59 12.09
C GLU A 86 15.86 -6.25 12.83
N GLU A 87 16.94 -5.98 13.57
CA GLU A 87 17.12 -4.74 14.34
C GLU A 87 17.65 -3.57 13.47
N GLY A 88 17.48 -2.34 13.96
CA GLY A 88 17.97 -1.11 13.32
C GLY A 88 16.95 -0.40 12.41
N ASP A 89 17.29 0.82 11.98
CA ASP A 89 16.42 1.63 11.11
C ASP A 89 16.39 1.08 9.68
N ALA A 90 15.25 0.51 9.30
CA ALA A 90 15.03 -0.02 7.95
C ALA A 90 15.04 1.08 6.88
N ARG A 91 14.74 2.34 7.21
CA ARG A 91 14.51 3.40 6.22
C ARG A 91 15.77 3.90 5.54
N GLY A 92 16.95 3.71 6.17
CA GLY A 92 18.24 4.19 5.67
C GLY A 92 19.29 3.11 5.37
N GLY A 93 18.99 1.83 5.67
CA GLY A 93 19.92 0.73 5.46
C GLY A 93 19.97 0.24 4.00
N PRO A 94 21.11 -0.33 3.53
CA PRO A 94 21.12 -1.04 2.26
C PRO A 94 20.20 -2.26 2.36
N GLY A 95 19.48 -2.59 1.28
CA GLY A 95 18.59 -3.75 1.31
C GLY A 95 19.36 -5.07 1.47
N LEU A 96 18.73 -6.04 2.12
CA LEU A 96 19.29 -7.33 2.53
C LEU A 96 18.90 -8.46 1.56
N ASN A 97 19.57 -9.62 1.66
CA ASN A 97 19.30 -10.78 0.80
C ASN A 97 17.87 -11.34 0.95
N ASP A 98 17.31 -11.17 2.14
CA ASP A 98 15.98 -11.63 2.56
C ASP A 98 14.96 -10.49 2.60
N THR A 99 15.27 -9.34 1.97
CA THR A 99 14.28 -8.29 1.75
C THR A 99 13.17 -8.81 0.85
N GLY A 100 11.92 -8.59 1.24
CA GLY A 100 10.74 -8.85 0.44
C GLY A 100 10.20 -7.60 -0.23
N ILE A 101 9.13 -7.76 -1.00
CA ILE A 101 8.36 -6.67 -1.59
C ILE A 101 6.87 -6.86 -1.32
N VAL A 102 6.15 -5.77 -1.08
CA VAL A 102 4.69 -5.79 -1.05
C VAL A 102 4.18 -5.88 -2.49
N GLY A 103 3.78 -7.09 -2.89
CA GLY A 103 3.38 -7.38 -4.27
C GLY A 103 1.89 -7.18 -4.53
N ALA A 104 1.05 -7.36 -3.51
CA ALA A 104 -0.39 -7.17 -3.64
C ALA A 104 -1.06 -6.61 -2.39
N LEU A 105 -2.09 -5.80 -2.61
CA LEU A 105 -2.99 -5.22 -1.62
C LEU A 105 -4.43 -5.57 -1.97
N LEU A 106 -5.05 -6.43 -1.16
CA LEU A 106 -6.28 -7.09 -1.50
C LEU A 106 -7.39 -6.74 -0.51
N PRO A 107 -8.23 -5.72 -0.79
CA PRO A 107 -9.38 -5.42 0.04
C PRO A 107 -10.46 -6.49 -0.15
N ILE A 108 -10.63 -7.33 0.87
CA ILE A 108 -11.68 -8.34 0.93
C ILE A 108 -12.89 -7.75 1.64
N ALA A 109 -14.04 -7.78 0.98
CA ALA A 109 -15.26 -7.23 1.56
C ALA A 109 -15.57 -7.89 2.93
N GLY A 110 -15.71 -7.05 3.96
CA GLY A 110 -15.99 -7.48 5.33
C GLY A 110 -14.79 -8.01 6.13
N ARG A 111 -13.61 -8.21 5.52
CA ARG A 111 -12.43 -8.74 6.23
C ARG A 111 -11.29 -7.73 6.34
N GLY A 112 -11.28 -6.68 5.53
CA GLY A 112 -10.17 -5.71 5.49
C GLY A 112 -9.23 -6.00 4.33
N THR A 113 -8.05 -5.39 4.39
CA THR A 113 -7.01 -5.57 3.35
C THR A 113 -6.02 -6.63 3.74
N GLN A 114 -5.83 -7.61 2.87
CA GLN A 114 -4.70 -8.55 2.94
C GLN A 114 -3.53 -8.02 2.11
N VAL A 115 -2.36 -8.01 2.71
CA VAL A 115 -1.09 -7.62 2.13
C VAL A 115 -0.32 -8.89 1.82
N LEU A 116 0.06 -9.09 0.56
CA LEU A 116 0.88 -10.25 0.16
C LEU A 116 2.32 -9.77 -0.04
N VAL A 117 3.22 -10.35 0.74
CA VAL A 117 4.66 -10.09 0.63
C VAL A 117 5.31 -11.22 -0.14
N PHE A 118 6.23 -10.85 -1.04
CA PHE A 118 6.94 -11.78 -1.90
C PHE A 118 8.44 -11.68 -1.65
N HIS A 119 9.09 -12.85 -1.66
CA HIS A 119 10.54 -12.98 -1.61
C HIS A 119 11.02 -13.80 -2.82
N VAL A 120 12.32 -13.77 -3.07
CA VAL A 120 12.95 -14.64 -4.07
C VAL A 120 13.48 -15.88 -3.37
N ILE A 121 12.89 -17.04 -3.66
CA ILE A 121 13.32 -18.33 -3.14
C ILE A 121 13.80 -19.16 -4.33
N ALA A 122 15.06 -19.63 -4.27
CA ALA A 122 15.67 -20.41 -5.35
C ALA A 122 15.55 -19.75 -6.75
N GLY A 123 15.62 -18.41 -6.80
CA GLY A 123 15.54 -17.64 -8.05
C GLY A 123 14.12 -17.35 -8.55
N ALA A 124 13.08 -17.79 -7.83
CA ALA A 124 11.68 -17.57 -8.21
C ALA A 124 10.96 -16.67 -7.20
N LEU A 125 10.10 -15.79 -7.72
CA LEU A 125 9.24 -14.95 -6.90
C LEU A 125 8.15 -15.80 -6.24
N SER A 126 8.12 -15.81 -4.91
CA SER A 126 7.20 -16.62 -4.12
C SER A 126 6.48 -15.76 -3.09
N ASN A 127 5.16 -15.92 -2.97
CA ASN A 127 4.43 -15.34 -1.86
C ASN A 127 4.78 -16.13 -0.59
N THR A 128 5.38 -15.46 0.39
CA THR A 128 5.83 -16.09 1.64
C THR A 128 5.02 -15.63 2.84
N GLU A 129 4.44 -14.44 2.79
CA GLU A 129 3.66 -13.87 3.90
C GLU A 129 2.35 -13.30 3.38
N ILE A 130 1.31 -13.47 4.20
CA ILE A 130 0.00 -12.86 4.02
C ILE A 130 -0.33 -12.19 5.36
N GLU A 131 -0.40 -10.87 5.35
CA GLU A 131 -0.65 -10.07 6.55
C GLU A 131 -1.94 -9.27 6.40
N ASP A 132 -2.63 -9.04 7.51
CA ASP A 132 -3.67 -8.00 7.51
C ASP A 132 -3.00 -6.63 7.55
N LEU A 133 -3.46 -5.67 6.75
CA LEU A 133 -2.89 -4.32 6.69
C LEU A 133 -2.81 -3.64 8.07
N ARG A 134 -3.76 -3.94 8.96
CA ARG A 134 -3.78 -3.39 10.34
C ARG A 134 -2.72 -3.99 11.26
N GLN A 135 -2.12 -5.11 10.88
CA GLN A 135 -1.07 -5.82 11.61
C GLN A 135 0.31 -5.58 10.99
N LEU A 136 0.37 -5.02 9.79
CA LEU A 136 1.62 -4.72 9.11
C LEU A 136 2.47 -3.75 9.94
N HIS A 137 3.68 -4.17 10.27
CA HIS A 137 4.62 -3.37 11.04
C HIS A 137 5.32 -2.35 10.12
N ALA A 138 4.95 -1.07 10.24
CA ALA A 138 5.49 0.01 9.41
C ALA A 138 7.02 0.18 9.52
N ASP A 139 7.61 -0.24 10.64
CA ASP A 139 9.07 -0.17 10.85
C ASP A 139 9.87 -1.16 9.99
N ARG A 140 9.20 -2.14 9.38
CA ARG A 140 9.83 -3.06 8.42
C ARG A 140 9.96 -2.44 7.03
N LEU A 141 9.20 -1.39 6.71
CA LEU A 141 9.20 -0.78 5.39
C LEU A 141 10.52 -0.05 5.14
N THR A 142 11.11 -0.28 3.97
CA THR A 142 12.39 0.29 3.56
C THR A 142 12.33 0.88 2.15
N TYR A 143 13.11 1.94 1.93
CA TYR A 143 13.20 2.68 0.68
C TYR A 143 14.66 2.93 0.33
N PRO A 144 15.46 1.87 0.11
CA PRO A 144 16.89 2.00 -0.06
C PRO A 144 17.20 2.71 -1.39
N GLY A 145 18.04 3.76 -1.34
CA GLY A 145 18.47 4.48 -2.55
C GLY A 145 19.44 3.70 -3.44
N THR A 146 19.89 2.52 -2.99
CA THR A 146 20.74 1.60 -3.77
C THR A 146 20.33 0.15 -3.51
N ARG A 147 20.59 -0.74 -4.47
CA ARG A 147 20.15 -2.15 -4.38
C ARG A 147 20.70 -2.91 -3.17
N GLY A 148 21.96 -2.67 -2.79
CA GLY A 148 22.65 -3.48 -1.78
C GLY A 148 22.63 -4.98 -2.14
N ALA A 149 22.13 -5.80 -1.22
CA ALA A 149 22.03 -7.25 -1.34
C ALA A 149 20.64 -7.74 -1.80
N VAL A 150 19.70 -6.85 -2.10
CA VAL A 150 18.35 -7.23 -2.59
C VAL A 150 18.45 -8.08 -3.85
N ALA A 151 17.65 -9.14 -3.91
CA ALA A 151 17.59 -10.02 -5.07
C ALA A 151 17.27 -9.22 -6.36
N PRO A 152 17.98 -9.47 -7.48
CA PRO A 152 17.81 -8.68 -8.71
C PRO A 152 16.36 -8.59 -9.20
N LEU A 153 15.60 -9.67 -9.09
CA LEU A 153 14.19 -9.71 -9.51
C LEU A 153 13.27 -8.80 -8.66
N LEU A 154 13.52 -8.70 -7.35
CA LEU A 154 12.77 -7.77 -6.49
C LEU A 154 13.16 -6.33 -6.77
N TRP A 155 14.47 -6.10 -6.96
CA TRP A 155 14.96 -4.77 -7.29
C TRP A 155 14.36 -4.25 -8.60
N SER A 156 14.28 -5.08 -9.64
CA SER A 156 13.67 -4.67 -10.91
C SER A 156 12.19 -4.33 -10.75
N LEU A 157 11.44 -5.10 -9.96
CA LEU A 157 10.01 -4.81 -9.70
C LEU A 157 9.83 -3.50 -8.91
N TYR A 158 10.69 -3.27 -7.92
CA TYR A 158 10.71 -2.03 -7.14
C TYR A 158 11.02 -0.81 -8.01
N ASP A 159 12.10 -0.87 -8.80
CA ASP A 159 12.55 0.24 -9.65
C ASP A 159 11.54 0.56 -10.76
N GLU A 160 10.95 -0.48 -11.38
CA GLU A 160 9.87 -0.30 -12.35
C GLU A 160 8.64 0.36 -11.71
N HIS A 161 8.26 -0.05 -10.50
CA HIS A 161 7.13 0.55 -9.80
C HIS A 161 7.38 2.01 -9.43
N LEU A 162 8.57 2.34 -8.92
CA LEU A 162 8.96 3.72 -8.65
C LEU A 162 8.90 4.60 -9.91
N ALA A 163 9.40 4.08 -11.03
CA ALA A 163 9.34 4.80 -12.31
C ALA A 163 7.89 5.09 -12.73
N GLN A 164 6.96 4.15 -12.52
CA GLN A 164 5.54 4.33 -12.81
C GLN A 164 4.90 5.40 -11.90
N LEU A 165 5.23 5.40 -10.61
CA LEU A 165 4.77 6.42 -9.66
C LEU A 165 5.26 7.82 -10.06
N HIS A 166 6.53 7.95 -10.46
CA HIS A 166 7.09 9.22 -10.93
C HIS A 166 6.50 9.68 -12.26
N ALA A 167 6.20 8.76 -13.18
CA ALA A 167 5.58 9.08 -14.46
C ALA A 167 4.11 9.55 -14.33
N THR A 168 3.42 9.17 -13.24
CA THR A 168 2.04 9.59 -12.95
C THR A 168 1.94 10.78 -12.00
N ALA A 169 3.07 11.27 -11.47
CA ALA A 169 3.10 12.55 -10.79
C ALA A 169 2.84 13.67 -11.81
N PRO A 170 1.94 14.64 -11.54
CA PRO A 170 1.82 15.81 -12.39
C PRO A 170 3.20 16.49 -12.46
N PRO A 171 3.59 17.08 -13.62
CA PRO A 171 4.85 17.80 -13.72
C PRO A 171 4.89 18.85 -12.62
N GLY A 172 5.80 18.68 -11.66
CA GLY A 172 5.95 19.58 -10.53
C GLY A 172 6.23 20.99 -11.03
N GLU A 173 5.57 21.96 -10.38
CA GLU A 173 6.06 23.33 -10.36
C GLU A 173 7.56 23.33 -10.04
N PRO A 174 8.34 24.20 -10.68
CA PRO A 174 9.77 24.29 -10.42
C PRO A 174 10.04 24.61 -8.95
N ASP A 175 11.08 23.97 -8.43
CA ASP A 175 11.65 24.19 -7.10
C ASP A 175 11.85 25.71 -6.86
N PRO A 176 11.25 26.32 -5.82
CA PRO A 176 11.44 27.74 -5.51
C PRO A 176 12.84 28.07 -4.97
N HIS A 177 13.76 27.10 -4.93
CA HIS A 177 15.14 27.28 -4.50
C HIS A 177 16.21 26.96 -5.57
N ALA A 178 15.84 26.93 -6.86
CA ALA A 178 16.78 26.92 -7.98
C ALA A 178 17.16 28.34 -8.45
#